data_AF-A0A7C1EGE5-F1
#
_entry.id   AF-A0A7C1EGE5-F1
#
_cell.length_a   1.000
_cell.length_b   1.000
_cell.length_c   1.000
_cell.angle_alpha   90.00
_cell.angle_beta   90.00
_cell.angle_gamma   90.00
#
_symmetry.space_group_name_H-M   'P 1'
#
loop_
_entity.id
_entity.type
_entity.pdbx_description
1 polymer ?
#
loop_
_entity_poly.entity_id
_entity_poly.type
_entity_poly.pdbx_seq_one_letter_code
_entity_poly.pdbx_strand_id
1 'polypeptide(L)'
;TYDFMEFLWKLYLEGRLPLDFQPIQRELPYHAPCQLKAHGMGRPALDVLSLIPGLSVWELDADCCGIAGTYGYKVEKREISEIVGWSLAQQVYESGSDVVVCDTETCRWQIKALTGAASMHPVELVAQAYGLSVDDYKPPVTASEAPKAPARAW
;
A
#
# COMPACT_ATOMS: atom_id res chain seq x y z
N THR A 1 15.54 -11.94 -6.91
CA THR A 1 14.40 -11.06 -7.20
C THR A 1 14.35 -10.00 -6.12
N TYR A 2 13.82 -8.82 -6.39
CA TYR A 2 13.70 -7.74 -5.40
C TYR A 2 12.23 -7.39 -5.20
N ASP A 3 11.87 -6.97 -3.98
CA ASP A 3 10.66 -6.15 -3.79
C ASP A 3 10.85 -4.80 -4.51
N PHE A 4 9.74 -4.16 -4.89
CA PHE A 4 9.82 -2.92 -5.66
C PHE A 4 10.49 -1.78 -4.87
N MET A 5 10.11 -1.58 -3.59
CA MET A 5 10.69 -0.53 -2.77
C MET A 5 12.13 -0.87 -2.38
N GLU A 6 12.42 -2.15 -2.15
CA GLU A 6 13.79 -2.66 -1.95
C GLU A 6 14.69 -2.34 -3.17
N PHE A 7 14.17 -2.53 -4.38
CA PHE A 7 14.89 -2.24 -5.60
C PHE A 7 15.18 -0.73 -5.76
N LEU A 8 14.21 0.14 -5.46
CA LEU A 8 14.43 1.59 -5.47
C LEU A 8 15.47 2.03 -4.43
N TRP A 9 15.40 1.47 -3.22
CA TRP A 9 16.39 1.74 -2.19
C TRP A 9 17.80 1.33 -2.63
N LYS A 10 17.93 0.15 -3.24
CA LYS A 10 19.19 -0.30 -3.83
C LYS A 10 19.71 0.67 -4.90
N LEU A 11 18.85 1.17 -5.79
CA LEU A 11 19.26 2.16 -6.81
C LEU A 11 19.72 3.48 -6.18
N TYR A 12 19.10 3.92 -5.09
CA TYR A 12 19.56 5.08 -4.32
C TYR A 12 20.97 4.87 -3.77
N LEU A 13 21.23 3.72 -3.11
CA LEU A 13 22.55 3.38 -2.57
C LEU A 13 23.63 3.29 -3.67
N GLU A 14 23.25 2.95 -4.90
CA GLU A 14 24.14 2.93 -6.07
C GLU A 14 24.31 4.30 -6.76
N GLY A 15 23.62 5.35 -6.29
CA GLY A 15 23.62 6.68 -6.94
C GLY A 15 22.89 6.71 -8.29
N ARG A 16 21.98 5.75 -8.52
CA ARG A 16 21.26 5.55 -9.79
C ARG A 16 19.78 5.94 -9.73
N LEU A 17 19.26 6.24 -8.55
CA LEU A 17 17.91 6.78 -8.39
C LEU A 17 17.94 8.31 -8.54
N PRO A 18 17.27 8.90 -9.55
CA PRO A 18 17.13 10.36 -9.64
C PRO A 18 16.38 10.90 -8.42
N LEU A 19 16.90 11.96 -7.80
CA LEU A 19 16.32 12.57 -6.59
C LEU A 19 15.76 13.96 -6.85
N ASP A 20 15.36 14.23 -8.10
CA ASP A 20 14.63 15.41 -8.54
C ASP A 20 13.15 15.39 -8.09
N PHE A 21 12.94 14.95 -6.84
CA PHE A 21 11.64 14.87 -6.21
C PHE A 21 11.07 16.26 -5.93
N GLN A 22 9.83 16.46 -6.35
CA GLN A 22 8.98 17.56 -5.92
C GLN A 22 8.53 17.32 -4.46
N PRO A 23 8.45 18.39 -3.64
CA PRO A 23 8.01 18.24 -2.27
C PRO A 23 6.54 17.79 -2.16
N ILE A 24 6.24 16.91 -1.21
CA ILE A 24 4.87 16.49 -0.89
C ILE A 24 4.60 16.85 0.57
N GLN A 25 3.81 17.90 0.84
CA GLN A 25 3.49 18.34 2.21
C GLN A 25 2.37 17.49 2.81
N ARG A 26 2.72 16.31 3.33
CA ARG A 26 1.77 15.38 3.97
C ARG A 26 2.44 14.57 5.06
N GLU A 27 1.62 14.18 6.04
CA GLU A 27 1.99 13.21 7.05
C GLU A 27 1.04 12.02 6.92
N LEU A 28 1.56 10.80 6.71
CA LEU A 28 0.74 9.62 6.48
C LEU A 28 1.20 8.41 7.31
N PRO A 29 0.29 7.66 7.94
CA PRO A 29 0.62 6.40 8.57
C PRO A 29 0.91 5.32 7.52
N TYR A 30 1.83 4.42 7.85
CA TYR A 30 2.25 3.31 7.01
C TYR A 30 2.03 1.97 7.72
N HIS A 31 1.32 1.06 7.07
CA HIS A 31 1.26 -0.33 7.49
C HIS A 31 2.31 -1.15 6.74
N ALA A 32 3.35 -1.58 7.45
CA ALA A 32 4.34 -2.53 6.95
C ALA A 32 3.71 -3.93 6.80
N PRO A 33 3.59 -4.48 5.57
CA PRO A 33 3.01 -5.80 5.38
C PRO A 33 3.81 -6.90 6.09
N CYS A 34 3.09 -7.85 6.71
CA CYS A 34 3.70 -8.97 7.42
C CYS A 34 4.63 -9.82 6.55
N GLN A 35 4.39 -9.91 5.24
CA GLN A 35 5.27 -10.61 4.30
C GLN A 35 6.65 -9.94 4.16
N LEU A 36 6.73 -8.60 4.16
CA LEU A 36 8.02 -7.89 4.09
C LEU A 36 8.82 -8.16 5.37
N LYS A 37 8.14 -8.14 6.53
CA LYS A 37 8.72 -8.50 7.83
C LYS A 37 9.23 -9.95 7.82
N ALA A 38 8.43 -10.90 7.34
CA ALA A 38 8.77 -12.32 7.29
C ALA A 38 9.96 -12.63 6.37
N HIS A 39 10.12 -11.87 5.29
CA HIS A 39 11.27 -11.99 4.38
C HIS A 39 12.53 -11.26 4.87
N GLY A 40 12.45 -10.53 5.98
CA GLY A 40 13.59 -9.82 6.55
C GLY A 40 14.08 -8.65 5.70
N MET A 41 13.21 -8.08 4.85
CA MET A 41 13.58 -7.00 3.92
C MET A 41 13.75 -5.63 4.60
N GLY A 42 13.44 -5.53 5.89
CA GLY A 42 13.43 -4.26 6.60
C GLY A 42 12.22 -3.40 6.22
N ARG A 43 12.43 -2.09 6.06
CA ARG A 43 11.37 -1.10 5.80
C ARG A 43 11.71 -0.23 4.58
N PRO A 44 11.97 -0.83 3.41
CA PRO A 44 12.47 -0.09 2.24
C PRO A 44 11.50 0.99 1.76
N ALA A 45 10.20 0.82 1.99
CA ALA A 45 9.21 1.86 1.70
C ALA A 45 9.47 3.13 2.52
N LEU A 46 9.71 3.02 3.83
CA LEU A 46 10.01 4.18 4.67
C LEU A 46 11.35 4.81 4.29
N ASP A 47 12.37 3.98 4.00
CA ASP A 47 13.67 4.46 3.59
C ASP A 47 13.58 5.31 2.31
N VAL A 48 12.89 4.83 1.28
CA VAL A 48 12.69 5.56 0.02
C VAL A 48 11.80 6.80 0.21
N LEU A 49 10.69 6.68 0.93
CA LEU A 49 9.76 7.81 1.12
C LEU A 49 10.39 8.93 1.94
N SER A 50 11.35 8.63 2.83
CA SER A 50 12.10 9.63 3.59
C SER A 50 12.95 10.56 2.72
N LEU A 51 13.25 10.15 1.47
CA LEU A 51 13.98 10.97 0.50
C LEU A 51 13.12 12.07 -0.12
N ILE A 52 11.80 12.01 0.01
CA ILE A 52 10.86 12.97 -0.58
C ILE A 52 10.71 14.18 0.36
N PRO A 53 11.09 15.41 -0.06
CA PRO A 53 11.01 16.57 0.81
C PRO A 53 9.59 16.89 1.27
N GLY A 54 9.42 17.18 2.56
CA GLY A 54 8.12 17.57 3.16
C GLY A 54 7.16 16.41 3.44
N LEU A 55 7.50 15.19 3.00
CA LEU A 55 6.71 14.00 3.27
C LEU A 55 7.18 13.37 4.58
N SER A 56 6.25 13.17 5.52
CA SER A 56 6.49 12.41 6.74
C SER A 56 5.66 11.13 6.70
N VAL A 57 6.31 9.98 6.86
CA VAL A 57 5.63 8.69 6.91
C VAL A 57 6.14 7.91 8.11
N TRP A 58 5.23 7.42 8.95
CA TRP A 58 5.58 6.66 10.15
C TRP A 58 4.89 5.30 10.14
N GLU A 59 5.57 4.28 10.66
CA GLU A 59 5.01 2.94 10.76
C GLU A 59 3.94 2.85 11.86
N LEU A 60 2.82 2.20 11.55
CA LEU A 60 1.87 1.68 12.53
C LEU A 60 2.42 0.36 13.09
N ASP A 61 2.52 0.27 14.41
CA ASP A 61 3.06 -0.88 15.13
C ASP A 61 2.03 -2.03 15.20
N ALA A 62 1.65 -2.52 14.03
CA ALA A 62 0.74 -3.66 13.87
C ALA A 62 1.46 -4.81 13.16
N ASP A 63 1.33 -6.02 13.73
CA ASP A 63 1.98 -7.22 13.18
C ASP A 63 1.34 -7.69 11.87
N CYS A 64 0.01 -7.59 11.76
CA CYS A 64 -0.74 -8.09 10.61
C CYS A 64 -2.06 -7.32 10.43
N CYS A 65 -2.53 -7.21 9.19
CA CYS A 65 -3.86 -6.69 8.88
C CYS A 65 -4.98 -7.74 9.00
N GLY A 66 -4.63 -9.03 9.14
CA GLY A 66 -5.56 -10.15 9.28
C GLY A 66 -6.00 -10.83 7.97
N ILE A 67 -5.77 -10.21 6.80
CA ILE A 67 -6.34 -10.72 5.54
C ILE A 67 -5.70 -12.03 5.03
N ALA A 68 -4.40 -12.23 5.27
CA ALA A 68 -3.61 -13.37 4.81
C ALA A 68 -3.92 -13.81 3.36
N GLY A 69 -3.63 -12.94 2.39
CA GLY A 69 -3.98 -13.17 0.99
C GLY A 69 -5.49 -13.01 0.76
N THR A 70 -6.18 -14.08 0.35
CA THR A 70 -7.65 -14.11 0.22
C THR A 70 -8.34 -14.84 1.36
N TYR A 71 -7.60 -15.34 2.36
CA TYR A 71 -8.15 -16.10 3.48
C TYR A 71 -9.23 -15.31 4.23
N GLY A 72 -8.92 -14.08 4.62
CA GLY A 72 -9.82 -13.21 5.39
C GLY A 72 -11.04 -12.72 4.60
N TYR A 73 -11.04 -12.86 3.28
CA TYR A 73 -12.19 -12.52 2.43
C TYR A 73 -13.28 -13.59 2.45
N LYS A 74 -12.96 -14.80 2.92
CA LYS A 74 -13.93 -15.89 3.01
C LYS A 74 -14.91 -15.62 4.14
N VAL A 75 -16.20 -15.83 3.88
CA VAL A 75 -17.29 -15.57 4.85
C VAL A 75 -17.02 -16.29 6.16
N GLU A 76 -16.59 -17.55 6.10
CA GLU A 76 -16.31 -18.38 7.28
C GLU A 76 -15.04 -17.99 8.04
N LYS A 77 -14.19 -17.11 7.49
CA LYS A 77 -12.92 -16.65 8.09
C LYS A 77 -12.93 -15.19 8.53
N ARG A 78 -14.00 -14.46 8.18
CA ARG A 78 -14.14 -13.03 8.40
C ARG A 78 -13.88 -12.63 9.86
N GLU A 79 -14.55 -13.28 10.80
CA GLU A 79 -14.43 -12.97 12.23
C GLU A 79 -12.97 -13.07 12.72
N ILE A 80 -12.27 -14.14 12.36
CA ILE A 80 -10.86 -14.33 12.72
C ILE A 80 -9.98 -13.25 12.07
N SER A 81 -10.22 -12.94 10.80
CA SER A 81 -9.49 -11.89 10.07
C SER A 81 -9.68 -10.52 10.71
N GLU A 82 -10.90 -10.18 11.14
CA GLU A 82 -11.23 -8.92 11.79
C GLU A 82 -10.56 -8.83 13.18
N ILE A 83 -10.58 -9.91 13.97
CA ILE A 83 -9.89 -9.97 15.27
C ILE A 83 -8.38 -9.74 15.12
N VAL A 84 -7.73 -10.41 14.16
CA VAL A 84 -6.28 -10.25 13.92
C VAL A 84 -5.95 -8.84 13.43
N GLY A 85 -6.81 -8.26 12.58
CA GLY A 85 -6.63 -6.91 12.04
C GLY A 85 -7.01 -5.77 13.00
N TRP A 86 -7.59 -6.08 14.17
CA TRP A 86 -8.16 -5.07 15.06
C TRP A 86 -7.12 -4.08 15.58
N SER A 87 -5.91 -4.55 15.96
CA SER A 87 -4.83 -3.67 16.42
C SER A 87 -4.46 -2.62 15.35
N LEU A 88 -4.36 -3.04 14.08
CA LEU A 88 -4.12 -2.12 12.97
C LEU A 88 -5.26 -1.11 12.84
N ALA A 89 -6.52 -1.57 12.91
CA ALA A 89 -7.68 -0.70 12.80
C ALA A 89 -7.69 0.39 13.88
N GLN A 90 -7.41 0.03 15.13
CA GLN A 90 -7.31 0.99 16.24
C GLN A 90 -6.26 2.06 15.99
N GLN A 91 -5.06 1.67 15.57
CA GLN A 91 -3.98 2.63 15.32
C GLN A 91 -4.28 3.55 14.13
N VAL A 92 -4.98 3.05 13.10
CA VAL A 92 -5.49 3.91 12.01
C VAL A 92 -6.49 4.92 12.55
N TYR A 93 -7.44 4.52 13.40
CA TYR A 93 -8.38 5.47 14.01
C TYR A 93 -7.68 6.52 14.88
N GLU A 94 -6.70 6.09 15.69
CA GLU A 94 -5.91 6.97 16.55
C GLU A 94 -5.04 7.94 15.76
N SER A 95 -4.57 7.55 14.58
CA SER A 95 -3.82 8.43 13.68
C SER A 95 -4.64 9.61 13.16
N GLY A 96 -5.98 9.50 13.16
CA GLY A 96 -6.88 10.49 12.57
C GLY A 96 -6.74 10.65 11.05
N SER A 97 -5.95 9.81 10.39
CA SER A 97 -5.69 9.88 8.95
C SER A 97 -6.80 9.21 8.14
N ASP A 98 -7.16 9.83 7.03
CA ASP A 98 -8.10 9.31 6.04
C ASP A 98 -7.43 8.47 4.95
N VAL A 99 -6.09 8.44 4.92
CA VAL A 99 -5.28 7.69 3.95
C VAL A 99 -4.17 6.91 4.67
N VAL A 100 -4.06 5.60 4.38
CA VAL A 100 -2.99 4.74 4.93
C VAL A 100 -2.10 4.22 3.80
N VAL A 101 -0.79 4.32 3.97
CA VAL A 101 0.19 3.80 3.00
C VAL A 101 0.44 2.32 3.26
N CYS A 102 0.43 1.48 2.23
CA CYS A 102 0.75 0.05 2.34
C CYS A 102 1.09 -0.57 0.97
N ASP A 103 2.18 -1.36 0.90
CA ASP A 103 2.67 -1.98 -0.35
C ASP A 103 1.75 -3.09 -0.86
N THR A 104 0.97 -3.73 0.01
CA THR A 104 0.22 -4.94 -0.36
C THR A 104 -1.25 -4.65 -0.62
N GLU A 105 -1.72 -4.95 -1.84
CA GLU A 105 -3.11 -4.72 -2.26
C GLU A 105 -4.15 -5.37 -1.33
N THR A 106 -3.95 -6.63 -0.93
CA THR A 106 -4.90 -7.31 -0.03
C THR A 106 -4.93 -6.68 1.37
N CYS A 107 -3.78 -6.15 1.84
CA CYS A 107 -3.73 -5.39 3.09
C CYS A 107 -4.48 -4.06 2.94
N ARG A 108 -4.34 -3.37 1.81
CA ARG A 108 -5.08 -2.15 1.47
C ARG A 108 -6.58 -2.37 1.43
N TRP A 109 -7.06 -3.48 0.88
CA TRP A 109 -8.48 -3.86 0.94
C TRP A 109 -8.95 -4.05 2.37
N GLN A 110 -8.17 -4.75 3.19
CA GLN A 110 -8.52 -5.03 4.57
C GLN A 110 -8.52 -3.78 5.44
N ILE A 111 -7.53 -2.88 5.28
CA ILE A 111 -7.51 -1.58 5.95
C ILE A 111 -8.81 -0.83 5.62
N LYS A 112 -9.14 -0.71 4.33
CA LYS A 112 -10.38 -0.04 3.89
C LYS A 112 -11.63 -0.71 4.47
N ALA A 113 -11.68 -2.04 4.51
CA ALA A 113 -12.82 -2.79 5.05
C ALA A 113 -12.99 -2.62 6.56
N LEU A 114 -11.87 -2.55 7.30
CA LEU A 114 -11.88 -2.43 8.76
C LEU A 114 -12.09 -1.00 9.24
N THR A 115 -11.59 0.00 8.51
CA THR A 115 -11.49 1.40 9.01
C THR A 115 -12.24 2.41 8.16
N GLY A 116 -12.58 2.07 6.92
CA GLY A 116 -13.11 3.02 5.93
C GLY A 116 -12.07 3.96 5.34
N ALA A 117 -10.83 3.99 5.85
CA ALA A 117 -9.76 4.82 5.32
C ALA A 117 -9.43 4.41 3.88
N ALA A 118 -9.10 5.40 3.05
CA ALA A 118 -8.47 5.13 1.77
C ALA A 118 -7.07 4.55 2.01
N SER A 119 -6.52 3.89 1.01
CA SER A 119 -5.15 3.40 1.09
C SER A 119 -4.46 3.47 -0.25
N MET A 120 -3.14 3.66 -0.21
CA MET A 120 -2.32 3.84 -1.40
C MET A 120 -0.99 3.10 -1.27
N HIS A 121 -0.45 2.68 -2.41
CA HIS A 121 0.85 2.04 -2.48
C HIS A 121 1.98 3.08 -2.39
N PRO A 122 3.10 2.83 -1.70
CA PRO A 122 4.25 3.75 -1.65
C PRO A 122 4.72 4.28 -3.01
N VAL A 123 4.74 3.42 -4.04
CA VAL A 123 5.04 3.81 -5.43
C VAL A 123 4.20 4.98 -5.95
N GLU A 124 2.96 5.15 -5.49
CA GLU A 124 2.10 6.26 -5.90
C GLU A 124 2.65 7.60 -5.37
N LEU A 125 3.20 7.61 -4.15
CA LEU A 125 3.88 8.78 -3.59
C LEU A 125 5.20 9.07 -4.30
N VAL A 126 5.95 8.02 -4.68
CA VAL A 126 7.17 8.17 -5.49
C VAL A 126 6.84 8.75 -6.87
N ALA A 127 5.79 8.24 -7.52
CA ALA A 127 5.32 8.77 -8.81
C ALA A 127 4.88 10.23 -8.68
N GLN A 128 4.10 10.56 -7.64
CA GLN A 128 3.72 11.94 -7.35
C GLN A 128 4.94 12.85 -7.13
N ALA A 129 5.97 12.36 -6.43
CA ALA A 129 7.20 13.11 -6.22
C ALA A 129 7.97 13.35 -7.52
N TYR A 130 7.89 12.45 -8.50
CA TYR A 130 8.40 12.70 -9.86
C TYR A 130 7.47 13.58 -10.72
N GLY A 131 6.36 14.08 -10.18
CA GLY A 131 5.37 14.84 -10.94
C GLY A 131 4.59 13.99 -11.96
N LEU A 132 4.59 12.66 -11.79
CA LEU A 132 3.85 11.75 -12.65
C LEU A 132 2.41 11.63 -12.15
N SER A 133 1.45 11.67 -13.09
CA SER A 133 0.04 11.40 -12.83
C SER A 133 -0.44 10.24 -13.72
N VAL A 134 -1.44 9.51 -13.22
CA VAL A 134 -2.17 8.48 -13.97
C VAL A 134 -3.48 9.01 -14.56
N ASP A 135 -3.78 10.30 -14.41
CA ASP A 135 -5.03 10.89 -14.91
C ASP A 135 -5.20 10.71 -16.43
N ASP A 136 -4.08 10.70 -17.17
CA ASP A 136 -4.04 10.51 -18.62
C ASP A 136 -3.83 9.03 -19.03
N TYR A 137 -3.69 8.11 -18.08
CA TYR A 137 -3.52 6.69 -18.37
C TYR A 137 -4.81 6.10 -18.93
N LYS A 138 -4.75 5.62 -20.18
CA LYS A 138 -5.86 4.92 -20.83
C LYS A 138 -5.59 3.41 -20.78
N PRO A 139 -6.38 2.62 -20.04
CA PRO A 139 -6.20 1.18 -20.03
C PRO A 139 -6.44 0.62 -21.45
N PRO A 140 -5.67 -0.40 -21.87
CA PRO A 140 -5.76 -0.96 -23.23
C PRO A 140 -7.11 -1.64 -23.52
N VAL A 141 -7.87 -1.95 -22.46
CA VAL A 141 -9.25 -2.44 -22.54
C VAL A 141 -10.06 -1.68 -21.51
N THR A 142 -11.08 -0.96 -21.95
CA THR A 142 -12.06 -0.36 -21.05
C THR A 142 -13.16 -1.37 -20.74
N ALA A 143 -13.78 -1.31 -19.55
CA ALA A 143 -14.89 -2.19 -19.20
C ALA A 143 -16.08 -2.08 -20.18
N SER A 144 -16.23 -0.92 -20.83
CA SER A 144 -17.20 -0.69 -21.92
C SER A 144 -16.86 -1.41 -23.22
N GLU A 145 -15.59 -1.72 -23.46
CA GLU A 145 -15.09 -2.43 -24.65
C GLU A 145 -14.80 -3.91 -24.36
N ALA A 146 -14.90 -4.35 -23.10
CA ALA A 146 -14.72 -5.74 -22.72
C ALA A 146 -15.85 -6.60 -23.32
N PRO A 147 -15.54 -7.72 -24.01
CA PRO A 147 -16.57 -8.63 -24.49
C PRO A 147 -17.40 -9.10 -23.29
N LYS A 148 -18.73 -9.00 -23.40
CA LYS A 148 -19.64 -9.48 -22.35
C LYS A 148 -19.27 -10.93 -22.04
N ALA A 149 -18.89 -11.19 -20.80
CA ALA A 149 -18.64 -12.55 -20.34
C ALA A 149 -19.89 -13.38 -20.67
N PRO A 150 -19.74 -14.61 -21.22
CA PRO A 150 -20.88 -15.47 -21.45
C PRO A 150 -21.62 -15.63 -20.12
N ALA A 151 -22.96 -15.61 -20.18
CA ALA A 151 -23.79 -15.82 -19.01
C ALA A 151 -23.30 -17.09 -18.28
N ARG A 152 -22.90 -16.95 -17.02
CA ARG A 152 -22.47 -18.09 -16.22
C ARG A 152 -23.68 -19.02 -16.05
N ALA A 153 -23.61 -20.19 -16.68
CA ALA A 153 -24.58 -21.28 -16.52
C ALA A 153 -24.20 -22.13 -15.29
N TRP A 154 -24.21 -21.52 -14.11
CA TRP A 154 -23.99 -22.21 -12.84
C TRP A 154 -24.56 -21.36 -11.71
#